data_AF-A0A920M5N9-F1
#
_entry.id   AF-A0A920M5N9-F1
#
_cell.length_a   1.000
_cell.length_b   1.000
_cell.length_c   1.000
_cell.angle_alpha   90.00
_cell.angle_beta   90.00
_cell.angle_gamma   90.00
#
_symmetry.space_group_name_H-M   'P 1'
#
loop_
_entity.id
_entity.type
_entity.pdbx_description
1 polymer ?
#
loop_
_entity_poly.entity_id
_entity_poly.type
_entity_poly.pdbx_seq_one_letter_code
_entity_poly.pdbx_strand_id
1 'polypeptide(L)' 'MGKTRPKITDSLPKKIITIGGGAKNPAWRKIREKIINIPIVSCNKTTSFGTALLAINSK' A
#
# COMPACT_ATOMS: atom_id res chain seq x y z
N MET A 1 0.10 13.21 28.35
CA MET A 1 1.22 12.24 28.37
C MET A 1 1.20 11.44 27.06
N GLY A 2 1.75 12.00 25.98
CA GLY A 2 1.68 11.40 24.65
C GLY A 2 2.85 10.44 24.42
N LYS A 3 2.58 9.14 24.30
CA LYS A 3 3.59 8.14 23.95
C LYS A 3 4.20 8.49 22.59
N THR A 4 5.49 8.81 22.57
CA THR A 4 6.27 8.97 21.32
C THR A 4 6.33 7.62 20.62
N ARG A 5 5.81 7.57 19.39
CA ARG A 5 5.81 6.33 18.60
C ARG A 5 7.26 6.00 18.21
N PRO A 6 7.69 4.73 18.29
CA PRO A 6 9.05 4.34 17.90
C PRO A 6 9.31 4.74 16.44
N LYS A 7 10.44 5.43 16.22
CA LYS A 7 10.86 5.94 14.92
C LYS A 7 11.46 4.78 14.11
N ILE A 8 10.61 4.09 13.35
CA ILE A 8 10.99 2.90 12.58
C ILE A 8 11.77 3.26 11.30
N THR A 9 11.63 4.49 10.77
CA THR A 9 12.34 5.01 9.60
C THR A 9 12.48 6.54 9.67
N ASP A 10 13.53 7.11 9.06
CA ASP A 10 13.75 8.57 9.02
C ASP A 10 12.85 9.32 8.03
N SER A 11 12.15 8.62 7.12
CA SER A 11 11.29 9.25 6.11
C SER A 11 9.97 8.50 5.88
N LEU A 12 8.89 9.23 5.66
CA LEU A 12 7.59 8.67 5.26
C LEU A 12 7.67 8.01 3.87
N PRO A 13 6.85 6.98 3.61
CA PRO A 13 6.79 6.36 2.30
C PRO A 13 6.19 7.33 1.27
N LYS A 14 6.68 7.26 0.01
CA LYS A 14 6.23 8.12 -1.08
C LYS A 14 4.82 7.79 -1.59
N LYS A 15 4.38 6.54 -1.40
CA LYS A 15 3.04 6.03 -1.79
C LYS A 15 2.72 4.76 -1.00
N ILE A 16 1.45 4.45 -0.89
CA ILE A 16 0.93 3.20 -0.30
C ILE A 16 0.20 2.43 -1.41
N ILE A 17 0.47 1.13 -1.53
CA ILE A 17 -0.27 0.24 -2.43
C ILE A 17 -1.18 -0.64 -1.59
N THR A 18 -2.46 -0.72 -1.94
CA THR A 18 -3.46 -1.54 -1.25
C THR A 18 -4.04 -2.61 -2.17
N ILE A 19 -4.39 -3.77 -1.60
CA ILE A 19 -4.97 -4.92 -2.30
C ILE A 19 -6.17 -5.48 -1.52
N GLY A 20 -6.96 -6.35 -2.15
CA GLY A 20 -8.12 -7.01 -1.52
C GLY A 20 -9.42 -6.21 -1.61
N GLY A 21 -10.49 -6.72 -0.98
CA GLY A 21 -11.85 -6.17 -1.10
C GLY A 21 -11.95 -4.68 -0.71
N GLY A 22 -11.35 -4.29 0.41
CA GLY A 22 -11.35 -2.90 0.87
C GLY A 22 -10.50 -1.94 0.04
N ALA A 23 -9.60 -2.45 -0.80
CA ALA A 23 -8.85 -1.62 -1.75
C ALA A 23 -9.69 -1.27 -2.99
N LYS A 24 -10.71 -2.08 -3.33
CA LYS A 24 -11.61 -1.82 -4.45
C LYS A 24 -12.61 -0.69 -4.19
N ASN A 25 -12.81 -0.31 -2.93
CA ASN A 25 -13.74 0.76 -2.56
C ASN A 25 -13.09 2.16 -2.75
N PRO A 26 -13.55 2.98 -3.71
CA PRO A 26 -12.96 4.29 -3.98
C PRO A 26 -13.21 5.30 -2.85
N ALA A 27 -14.31 5.19 -2.11
CA ALA A 27 -14.59 6.06 -0.97
C ALA A 27 -13.59 5.78 0.17
N TRP A 28 -13.30 4.50 0.43
CA TRP A 28 -12.30 4.12 1.43
C TRP A 28 -10.90 4.57 1.04
N ARG A 29 -10.53 4.51 -0.25
CA ARG A 29 -9.27 5.08 -0.75
C ARG A 29 -9.17 6.57 -0.44
N LYS A 30 -10.20 7.36 -0.78
CA LYS A 30 -10.25 8.81 -0.52
C LYS A 30 -10.13 9.14 0.98
N ILE A 31 -10.85 8.41 1.84
CA ILE A 31 -10.78 8.60 3.30
C ILE A 31 -9.36 8.34 3.80
N ARG A 32 -8.74 7.22 3.40
CA ARG A 32 -7.39 6.87 3.82
C ARG A 32 -6.34 7.86 3.28
N GLU A 33 -6.45 8.29 2.03
CA GLU A 33 -5.55 9.33 1.47
C GLU A 33 -5.62 10.63 2.27
N LYS A 34 -6.83 11.07 2.62
CA LYS A 34 -7.04 12.28 3.42
C LYS A 34 -6.45 12.17 4.82
N ILE A 35 -6.59 11.02 5.48
CA ILE A 35 -6.11 10.81 6.86
C ILE A 35 -4.59 10.62 6.90
N ILE A 36 -4.05 9.84 5.97
CA ILE A 36 -2.63 9.45 5.96
C ILE A 36 -1.77 10.53 5.29
N ASN A 37 -2.35 11.35 4.41
CA ASN A 37 -1.67 12.38 3.63
C ASN A 37 -0.52 11.82 2.77
N ILE A 38 -0.70 10.58 2.27
CA ILE A 38 0.22 9.89 1.36
C ILE A 38 -0.62 9.31 0.21
N PRO A 39 -0.17 9.39 -1.05
CA PRO A 39 -0.90 8.83 -2.18
C PRO A 39 -1.20 7.34 -2.00
N ILE A 40 -2.44 6.90 -2.26
CA ILE A 40 -2.84 5.49 -2.13
C ILE A 40 -3.29 4.95 -3.49
N VAL A 41 -2.63 3.87 -3.92
CA VAL A 41 -2.95 3.18 -5.16
C VAL A 41 -3.62 1.85 -4.84
N SER A 42 -4.76 1.57 -5.49
CA SER A 42 -5.40 0.26 -5.45
C SER A 42 -4.80 -0.63 -6.53
N CYS A 43 -4.28 -1.79 -6.15
CA CYS A 43 -3.74 -2.79 -7.07
C CYS A 43 -4.79 -3.88 -7.30
N ASN A 44 -5.08 -4.14 -8.58
CA ASN A 44 -6.04 -5.15 -9.02
C ASN A 44 -5.38 -6.49 -9.39
N LYS A 45 -4.06 -6.60 -9.24
CA LYS A 45 -3.34 -7.84 -9.52
C LYS A 45 -3.52 -8.82 -8.36
N THR A 46 -3.62 -10.11 -8.70
CA THR A 46 -3.63 -11.18 -7.70
C THR A 46 -2.25 -11.33 -7.07
N THR A 47 -2.19 -11.94 -5.88
CA THR A 47 -0.92 -12.27 -5.22
C THR A 47 -0.05 -13.19 -6.08
N SER A 48 -0.66 -14.12 -6.82
CA SER A 48 0.01 -15.04 -7.75
C SER A 48 0.72 -14.36 -8.92
N PHE A 49 0.33 -13.13 -9.27
CA PHE A 49 0.96 -12.38 -10.36
C PHE A 49 2.45 -12.17 -10.13
N GLY A 50 2.86 -11.91 -8.87
CA GLY A 50 4.27 -11.71 -8.53
C GLY A 50 5.10 -12.96 -8.80
N THR A 51 4.61 -14.13 -8.39
CA THR A 51 5.29 -15.41 -8.63
C THR A 51 5.40 -15.73 -10.11
N ALA A 52 4.32 -15.52 -10.88
CA ALA A 52 4.36 -15.71 -12.33
C ALA A 52 5.39 -14.79 -12.99
N LEU A 53 5.46 -13.52 -12.56
CA LEU A 53 6.44 -12.57 -13.07
C LEU A 53 7.87 -13.00 -12.73
N LEU A 54 8.14 -13.49 -11.52
CA LEU A 54 9.46 -13.99 -11.14
C LEU A 54 9.87 -15.19 -12.00
N ALA A 55 8.97 -16.16 -12.21
CA ALA A 55 9.25 -17.34 -13.05
C ALA A 55 9.54 -16.98 -14.52
N ILE A 56 8.85 -15.98 -15.07
CA ILE A 56 9.14 -15.46 -16.43
C ILE A 56 10.55 -14.86 -16.51
N ASN A 57 11.06 -14.29 -15.40
CA ASN A 57 12.33 -13.58 -15.37
C ASN A 57 13.48 -14.38 -14.74
N SER A 58 13.22 -15.58 -14.21
CA SER A 58 14.26 -16.47 -13.70
C SER A 58 14.95 -17.14 -14.89
N LYS A 59 16.12 -16.63 -15.26
CA LYS A 59 17.07 -17.32 -16.15
C LYS A 59 17.94 -18.26 -15.34
#